data_AF-A0A9K3DJK8-F1
#
_entry.id   AF-A0A9K3DJK8-F1
#
_cell.length_a   1.000
_cell.length_b   1.000
_cell.length_c   1.000
_cell.angle_alpha   90.00
_cell.angle_beta   90.00
_cell.angle_gamma   90.00
#
_symmetry.space_group_name_H-M   'P 1'
#
loop_
_entity.id
_entity.type
_entity.pdbx_description
1 polymer ?
#
loop_
_entity_poly.entity_id
_entity_poly.type
_entity_poly.pdbx_seq_one_letter_code
_entity_poly.pdbx_strand_id
1 'polypeptide(L)'
;MDWCNWVPLKCNIFVWRAEMDRIATVEALAKRGVLISDDMCFHCRSGPDSVDHLLVGCELALGLWEKISFWCRVQNFFAFSVRDLLEMSNYCNKGATEKAALQGIVVIACWFLWVARNNHRFSGKRCCVDDIFSEVRSTSFLWFKQRSKFGEIVWLDWCKFVFM
;
A
#
# COMPACT_ATOMS: atom_id res chain seq x y z
N MET A 1 8.94 11.67 1.46
CA MET A 1 9.02 10.24 1.85
C MET A 1 10.45 9.83 2.23
N ASP A 2 10.64 9.20 3.40
CA ASP A 2 11.84 8.42 3.72
C ASP A 2 11.77 7.01 3.12
N TRP A 3 12.85 6.54 2.51
CA TRP A 3 12.86 5.23 1.86
C TRP A 3 12.88 4.09 2.87
N CYS A 4 12.12 3.03 2.58
CA CYS A 4 12.12 1.84 3.41
C CYS A 4 13.20 0.86 2.93
N ASN A 5 14.29 0.76 3.69
CA ASN A 5 15.50 0.00 3.28
C ASN A 5 15.28 -1.51 3.12
N TRP A 6 14.31 -2.08 3.84
CA TRP A 6 14.04 -3.52 3.80
C TRP A 6 13.04 -3.91 2.70
N VAL A 7 12.38 -2.94 2.07
CA VAL A 7 11.50 -3.21 0.92
C VAL A 7 12.32 -3.15 -0.39
N PRO A 8 12.00 -3.95 -1.42
CA PRO A 8 12.64 -3.84 -2.72
C PRO A 8 12.51 -2.44 -3.33
N LEU A 9 13.57 -2.00 -4.00
CA LEU A 9 13.69 -0.68 -4.61
C LEU A 9 12.50 -0.32 -5.53
N LYS A 10 11.96 -1.30 -6.26
CA LYS A 10 10.80 -1.10 -7.14
C LYS A 10 9.58 -0.55 -6.42
N CYS A 11 9.34 -0.96 -5.16
CA CYS A 11 8.21 -0.50 -4.38
C CYS A 11 8.45 0.92 -3.85
N ASN A 12 9.67 1.23 -3.41
CA ASN A 12 10.05 2.61 -3.02
C ASN A 12 9.91 3.58 -4.21
N ILE A 13 10.44 3.21 -5.38
CA ILE A 13 10.29 4.02 -6.61
C ILE A 13 8.82 4.19 -6.99
N PHE A 14 8.02 3.11 -6.86
CA PHE A 14 6.59 3.16 -7.15
C PHE A 14 5.88 4.19 -6.26
N VAL A 15 6.02 4.11 -4.94
CA VAL A 15 5.30 5.03 -4.03
C VAL A 15 5.84 6.45 -4.11
N TRP A 16 7.15 6.64 -4.36
CA TRP A 16 7.71 7.96 -4.62
C TRP A 16 7.10 8.60 -5.88
N ARG A 17 6.94 7.81 -6.95
CA ARG A 17 6.22 8.28 -8.14
C ARG A 17 4.73 8.51 -7.87
N ALA A 18 4.11 7.71 -7.02
CA ALA A 18 2.70 7.88 -6.65
C ALA A 18 2.49 9.19 -5.89
N GLU A 19 3.32 9.50 -4.90
CA GLU A 19 3.30 10.76 -4.13
C GLU A 19 3.39 12.00 -5.05
N MET A 20 4.05 11.88 -6.20
CA MET A 20 4.19 12.96 -7.18
C MET A 20 3.10 12.97 -8.27
N ASP A 21 2.06 12.13 -8.19
CA ASP A 21 1.06 11.91 -9.24
C ASP A 21 1.68 11.48 -10.59
N ARG A 22 2.75 10.66 -10.53
CA ARG A 22 3.57 10.24 -11.69
C ARG A 22 3.46 8.77 -12.06
N ILE A 23 2.48 8.05 -11.54
CA ILE A 23 2.13 6.70 -11.98
C ILE A 23 1.09 6.75 -13.12
N ALA A 24 0.83 5.61 -13.78
CA ALA A 24 0.01 5.55 -15.01
C ALA A 24 -1.49 5.38 -14.72
N THR A 25 -2.04 6.25 -13.88
CA THR A 25 -3.48 6.38 -13.68
C THR A 25 -4.11 7.04 -14.91
N VAL A 26 -5.42 6.88 -15.12
CA VAL A 26 -6.08 7.51 -16.27
C VAL A 26 -5.98 9.04 -16.15
N GLU A 27 -6.20 9.57 -14.95
CA GLU A 27 -6.11 11.00 -14.70
C GLU A 27 -4.70 11.56 -15.03
N ALA A 28 -3.64 10.91 -14.57
CA ALA A 28 -2.27 11.36 -14.83
C ALA A 28 -1.86 11.20 -16.30
N LEU A 29 -2.42 10.21 -17.01
CA LEU A 29 -2.21 10.03 -18.45
C LEU A 29 -2.94 11.10 -19.27
N ALA A 30 -4.15 11.47 -18.88
CA ALA A 30 -4.91 12.55 -19.51
C ALA A 30 -4.16 13.89 -19.42
N LYS A 31 -3.54 14.19 -18.25
CA LYS A 31 -2.66 15.36 -18.06
C LYS A 31 -1.45 15.39 -19.01
N ARG A 32 -1.09 14.25 -19.60
CA ARG A 32 0.02 14.11 -20.59
C ARG A 32 -0.48 13.99 -22.03
N GLY A 33 -1.76 14.22 -22.28
CA GLY A 33 -2.37 14.14 -23.61
C GLY A 33 -2.75 12.73 -24.05
N VAL A 34 -2.70 11.73 -23.16
CA VAL A 34 -3.16 10.35 -23.46
C VAL A 34 -4.59 10.20 -22.97
N LEU A 35 -5.56 10.29 -23.87
CA LEU A 35 -6.97 10.17 -23.56
C LEU A 35 -7.39 8.70 -23.52
N ILE A 36 -8.02 8.28 -22.44
CA ILE A 36 -8.57 6.93 -22.27
C ILE A 36 -10.06 7.08 -21.96
N SER A 37 -10.90 6.35 -22.69
CA SER A 37 -12.36 6.51 -22.63
C SER A 37 -12.99 6.10 -21.29
N ASP A 38 -12.42 5.10 -20.61
CA ASP A 38 -12.89 4.66 -19.28
C ASP A 38 -11.94 5.18 -18.20
N ASP A 39 -12.33 6.32 -17.61
CA ASP A 39 -11.63 7.04 -16.55
C ASP A 39 -12.06 6.60 -15.14
N MET A 40 -12.99 5.65 -15.04
CA MET A 40 -13.49 5.14 -13.78
C MET A 40 -12.51 4.16 -13.15
N CYS A 41 -12.42 4.21 -11.83
CA CYS A 41 -11.69 3.25 -11.03
C CYS A 41 -12.24 1.83 -11.27
N PHE A 42 -11.38 0.92 -11.74
CA PHE A 42 -11.78 -0.45 -12.04
C PHE A 42 -12.16 -1.26 -10.79
N HIS A 43 -11.75 -0.85 -9.59
CA HIS A 43 -12.11 -1.56 -8.36
C HIS A 43 -13.54 -1.29 -7.91
N CYS A 44 -13.90 -0.03 -7.67
CA CYS A 44 -15.20 0.34 -7.11
C CYS A 44 -16.20 0.89 -8.14
N ARG A 45 -15.75 1.26 -9.34
CA ARG A 45 -16.58 1.89 -10.39
C ARG A 45 -17.35 3.15 -9.93
N SER A 46 -16.90 3.80 -8.85
CA SER A 46 -17.61 4.93 -8.22
C SER A 46 -16.76 6.19 -8.06
N GLY A 47 -15.48 6.15 -8.43
CA GLY A 47 -14.58 7.30 -8.38
C GLY A 47 -13.58 7.29 -9.54
N PRO A 48 -12.77 8.35 -9.68
CA PRO A 48 -11.79 8.46 -10.75
C PRO A 48 -10.66 7.44 -10.59
N ASP A 49 -10.10 6.99 -11.70
CA ASP A 49 -8.80 6.31 -11.73
C ASP A 49 -7.70 7.38 -11.55
N SER A 50 -7.53 7.81 -10.30
CA SER A 50 -6.53 8.76 -9.80
C SER A 50 -5.72 8.13 -8.67
N VAL A 51 -4.57 8.71 -8.33
CA VAL A 51 -3.64 8.10 -7.37
C VAL A 51 -4.25 8.02 -5.97
N ASP A 52 -4.76 9.14 -5.44
CA ASP A 52 -5.31 9.17 -4.09
C ASP A 52 -6.59 8.33 -3.98
N HIS A 53 -7.42 8.31 -5.03
CA HIS A 53 -8.56 7.40 -5.01
C HIS A 53 -8.10 5.94 -5.00
N LEU A 54 -7.22 5.51 -5.91
CA LEU A 54 -6.80 4.11 -6.00
C LEU A 54 -6.07 3.60 -4.74
N LEU A 55 -5.23 4.43 -4.14
CA LEU A 55 -4.38 4.02 -3.03
C LEU A 55 -4.97 4.35 -1.66
N VAL A 56 -5.93 5.27 -1.56
CA VAL A 56 -6.47 5.75 -0.28
C VAL A 56 -7.99 5.63 -0.24
N GLY A 57 -8.69 6.31 -1.15
CA GLY A 57 -10.14 6.54 -1.05
C GLY A 57 -11.05 5.49 -1.69
N CYS A 58 -10.51 4.53 -2.43
CA CYS A 58 -11.28 3.45 -3.05
C CYS A 58 -11.79 2.49 -1.98
N GLU A 59 -13.01 1.97 -2.13
CA GLU A 59 -13.60 0.99 -1.22
C GLU A 59 -12.67 -0.20 -0.94
N LEU A 60 -11.99 -0.71 -1.97
CA LEU A 60 -11.01 -1.79 -1.84
C LEU A 60 -9.78 -1.36 -1.00
N ALA A 61 -9.31 -0.13 -1.19
CA ALA A 61 -8.19 0.42 -0.44
C ALA A 61 -8.58 0.66 1.02
N LEU A 62 -9.73 1.28 1.28
CA LEU A 62 -10.27 1.51 2.62
C LEU A 62 -10.39 0.21 3.42
N GLY A 63 -10.97 -0.84 2.82
CA GLY A 63 -11.07 -2.15 3.49
C GLY A 63 -9.70 -2.80 3.77
N LEU A 64 -8.71 -2.59 2.88
CA LEU A 64 -7.34 -3.07 3.12
C LEU A 64 -6.69 -2.30 4.28
N TRP A 65 -6.82 -0.97 4.30
CA TRP A 65 -6.27 -0.12 5.36
C TRP A 65 -6.91 -0.41 6.72
N GLU A 66 -8.20 -0.69 6.77
CA GLU A 66 -8.88 -1.14 7.99
C GLU A 66 -8.26 -2.43 8.54
N LYS A 67 -8.04 -3.43 7.68
CA LYS A 67 -7.39 -4.70 8.08
C LYS A 67 -5.94 -4.51 8.54
N ILE A 68 -5.18 -3.68 7.82
CA ILE A 68 -3.79 -3.37 8.20
C ILE A 68 -3.76 -2.60 9.53
N SER A 69 -4.66 -1.65 9.72
CA SER A 69 -4.81 -0.88 10.96
C SER A 69 -5.07 -1.79 12.16
N PHE A 70 -6.04 -2.72 12.02
CA PHE A 70 -6.34 -3.71 13.05
C PHE A 70 -5.16 -4.64 13.33
N TRP A 71 -4.55 -5.20 12.28
CA TRP A 71 -3.41 -6.10 12.41
C TRP A 71 -2.21 -5.43 13.09
N CYS A 72 -1.86 -4.22 12.66
CA CYS A 72 -0.73 -3.46 13.17
C CYS A 72 -1.02 -2.74 14.50
N ARG A 73 -2.26 -2.82 15.02
CA ARG A 73 -2.71 -2.11 16.23
C ARG A 73 -2.43 -0.61 16.16
N VAL A 74 -2.78 -0.01 15.03
CA VAL A 74 -2.68 1.44 14.82
C VAL A 74 -4.07 2.02 15.07
N GLN A 75 -4.19 2.93 16.02
CA GLN A 75 -5.44 3.66 16.22
C GLN A 75 -5.52 4.81 15.21
N ASN A 76 -6.73 5.17 14.79
CA ASN A 76 -6.98 6.35 13.96
C ASN A 76 -6.19 6.36 12.64
N PHE A 77 -6.29 5.26 11.87
CA PHE A 77 -5.72 5.19 10.53
C PHE A 77 -6.54 6.07 9.56
N PHE A 78 -6.24 7.37 9.54
CA PHE A 78 -6.85 8.34 8.64
C PHE A 78 -5.82 8.84 7.65
N ALA A 79 -6.12 8.69 6.37
CA ALA A 79 -5.32 9.23 5.28
C ALA A 79 -6.28 9.80 4.23
N PHE A 80 -5.92 10.95 3.68
CA PHE A 80 -6.66 11.62 2.60
C PHE A 80 -5.83 11.72 1.32
N SER A 81 -4.53 11.43 1.42
CA SER A 81 -3.58 11.41 0.34
C SER A 81 -2.56 10.27 0.51
N VAL A 82 -1.87 9.92 -0.58
CA VAL A 82 -0.73 8.98 -0.50
C VAL A 82 0.34 9.48 0.46
N ARG A 83 0.53 10.79 0.55
CA ARG A 83 1.50 11.38 1.48
C ARG A 83 1.17 11.05 2.93
N ASP A 84 -0.11 11.17 3.31
CA ASP A 84 -0.55 10.83 4.67
C ASP A 84 -0.25 9.37 5.01
N LEU A 85 -0.47 8.45 4.05
CA LEU A 85 -0.11 7.03 4.22
C LEU A 85 1.39 6.86 4.47
N LEU A 86 2.24 7.52 3.67
CA LEU A 86 3.69 7.38 3.75
C LEU A 86 4.28 7.99 5.02
N GLU A 87 3.63 9.00 5.60
CA GLU A 87 4.04 9.65 6.84
C GLU A 87 3.40 9.01 8.10
N MET A 88 2.43 8.11 7.92
CA MET A 88 1.62 7.53 9.01
C MET A 88 2.45 6.86 10.12
N SER A 89 3.55 6.19 9.79
CA SER A 89 4.43 5.57 10.79
C SER A 89 5.08 6.57 11.75
N ASN A 90 5.20 7.85 11.35
CA ASN A 90 5.78 8.90 12.17
C ASN A 90 4.83 9.32 13.30
N TYR A 91 3.52 9.29 13.04
CA TYR A 91 2.47 9.71 13.97
C TYR A 91 1.98 8.60 14.91
N CYS A 92 2.40 7.36 14.68
CA CYS A 92 2.04 6.23 15.54
C CYS A 92 2.82 6.26 16.87
N ASN A 93 2.13 5.96 17.98
CA ASN A 93 2.78 5.71 19.27
C ASN A 93 3.29 4.25 19.34
N LYS A 94 4.41 3.99 18.67
CA LYS A 94 5.01 2.65 18.48
C LYS A 94 6.53 2.67 18.65
N GLY A 95 7.11 1.53 18.99
CA GLY A 95 8.56 1.35 19.04
C GLY A 95 9.23 1.50 17.68
N ALA A 96 10.55 1.74 17.65
CA ALA A 96 11.29 1.97 16.41
C ALA A 96 11.16 0.81 15.40
N THR A 97 11.20 -0.44 15.89
CA THR A 97 11.05 -1.64 15.06
C THR A 97 9.65 -1.74 14.44
N GLU A 98 8.61 -1.54 15.25
CA GLU A 98 7.22 -1.54 14.78
C GLU A 98 6.97 -0.42 13.76
N LYS A 99 7.52 0.79 13.99
CA LYS A 99 7.42 1.90 13.02
C LYS A 99 8.09 1.54 11.70
N ALA A 100 9.28 0.94 11.74
CA ALA A 100 9.98 0.49 10.54
C ALA A 100 9.23 -0.62 9.79
N ALA A 101 8.61 -1.56 10.52
CA ALA A 101 7.76 -2.60 9.93
C ALA A 101 6.50 -1.99 9.30
N LEU A 102 5.84 -1.07 9.99
CA LEU A 102 4.64 -0.40 9.52
C LEU A 102 4.90 0.41 8.24
N GLN A 103 6.00 1.18 8.21
CA GLN A 103 6.41 1.96 7.05
C GLN A 103 6.49 1.06 5.79
N GLY A 104 7.16 -0.08 5.87
CA GLY A 104 7.28 -0.96 4.71
C GLY A 104 5.99 -1.73 4.41
N ILE A 105 5.17 -2.10 5.40
CA ILE A 105 3.84 -2.68 5.16
C ILE A 105 2.97 -1.73 4.33
N VAL A 106 2.96 -0.43 4.64
CA VAL A 106 2.24 0.58 3.86
C VAL A 106 2.74 0.63 2.42
N VAL A 107 4.07 0.69 2.22
CA VAL A 107 4.67 0.72 0.88
C VAL A 107 4.29 -0.54 0.07
N ILE A 108 4.29 -1.70 0.70
CA ILE A 108 3.92 -2.98 0.08
C ILE A 108 2.43 -3.03 -0.25
N ALA A 109 1.56 -2.53 0.64
CA ALA A 109 0.12 -2.44 0.41
C ALA A 109 -0.21 -1.54 -0.78
N CYS A 110 0.41 -0.36 -0.88
CA CYS A 110 0.28 0.51 -2.05
C CYS A 110 0.68 -0.20 -3.35
N TRP A 111 1.79 -0.97 -3.31
CA TRP A 111 2.23 -1.76 -4.46
C TRP A 111 1.19 -2.81 -4.88
N PHE A 112 0.63 -3.57 -3.94
CA PHE A 112 -0.35 -4.60 -4.28
C PHE A 112 -1.71 -4.03 -4.71
N LEU A 113 -2.15 -2.88 -4.17
CA LEU A 113 -3.32 -2.16 -4.71
C LEU A 113 -3.11 -1.78 -6.17
N TRP A 114 -1.91 -1.28 -6.52
CA TRP A 114 -1.57 -0.97 -7.90
C TRP A 114 -1.53 -2.19 -8.82
N VAL A 115 -0.95 -3.30 -8.35
CA VAL A 115 -0.93 -4.57 -9.08
C VAL A 115 -2.35 -5.10 -9.29
N ALA A 116 -3.19 -5.06 -8.26
CA ALA A 116 -4.59 -5.42 -8.32
C ALA A 116 -5.34 -4.60 -9.37
N ARG A 117 -5.14 -3.27 -9.39
CA ARG A 117 -5.74 -2.38 -10.39
C ARG A 117 -5.35 -2.78 -11.79
N ASN A 118 -4.05 -2.97 -12.04
CA ASN A 118 -3.56 -3.30 -13.38
C ASN A 118 -4.07 -4.66 -13.86
N ASN A 119 -4.08 -5.66 -12.98
CA ASN A 119 -4.63 -6.98 -13.29
C ASN A 119 -6.12 -6.92 -13.64
N HIS A 120 -6.90 -6.10 -12.93
CA HIS A 120 -8.32 -5.93 -13.26
C HIS A 120 -8.49 -5.18 -14.59
N ARG A 121 -7.78 -4.07 -14.78
CA ARG A 121 -7.92 -3.22 -15.98
C ARG A 121 -7.48 -3.91 -17.26
N PHE A 122 -6.36 -4.65 -17.23
CA PHE A 122 -5.75 -5.20 -18.45
C PHE A 122 -6.03 -6.69 -18.67
N SER A 123 -6.39 -7.43 -17.62
CA SER A 123 -6.62 -8.87 -17.68
C SER A 123 -8.00 -9.29 -17.16
N GLY A 124 -8.84 -8.36 -16.72
CA GLY A 124 -10.14 -8.65 -16.13
C GLY A 124 -10.09 -9.38 -14.78
N LYS A 125 -8.90 -9.58 -14.20
CA LYS A 125 -8.73 -10.34 -12.96
C LYS A 125 -9.13 -9.49 -11.76
N ARG A 126 -10.24 -9.85 -11.13
CA ARG A 126 -10.71 -9.27 -9.87
C ARG A 126 -9.99 -9.90 -8.68
N CYS A 127 -9.93 -9.15 -7.59
CA CYS A 127 -9.45 -9.60 -6.29
C CYS A 127 -10.28 -8.93 -5.20
N CYS A 128 -10.43 -9.62 -4.07
CA CYS A 128 -11.05 -9.06 -2.89
C CYS A 128 -9.97 -8.51 -1.92
N VAL A 129 -10.43 -7.85 -0.86
CA VAL A 129 -9.53 -7.30 0.18
C VAL A 129 -8.69 -8.40 0.82
N ASP A 130 -9.26 -9.59 1.07
CA ASP A 130 -8.56 -10.72 1.69
C ASP A 130 -7.40 -11.25 0.85
N ASP A 131 -7.55 -11.26 -0.48
CA ASP A 131 -6.49 -11.67 -1.39
C ASP A 131 -5.29 -10.73 -1.24
N ILE A 132 -5.54 -9.42 -1.30
CA ILE A 132 -4.50 -8.40 -1.20
C ILE A 132 -3.86 -8.41 0.19
N PHE A 133 -4.66 -8.48 1.24
CA PHE A 133 -4.15 -8.52 2.61
C PHE A 133 -3.23 -9.72 2.86
N SER A 134 -3.61 -10.90 2.33
CA SER A 134 -2.80 -12.12 2.44
C SER A 134 -1.45 -11.98 1.72
N GLU A 135 -1.44 -11.38 0.53
CA GLU A 135 -0.21 -11.08 -0.22
C GLU A 135 0.68 -10.07 0.51
N VAL A 136 0.08 -8.99 1.04
CA VAL A 136 0.79 -7.98 1.83
C VAL A 136 1.43 -8.63 3.05
N ARG A 137 0.68 -9.38 3.86
CA ARG A 137 1.17 -9.97 5.11
C ARG A 137 2.28 -10.99 4.89
N SER A 138 2.15 -11.87 3.90
CA SER A 138 3.15 -12.89 3.58
C SER A 138 4.42 -12.28 2.95
N THR A 139 4.27 -11.38 1.99
CA THR A 139 5.38 -10.72 1.30
C THR A 139 6.17 -9.81 2.25
N SER A 140 5.45 -9.02 3.05
CA SER A 140 6.08 -8.14 4.04
C SER A 140 6.86 -8.92 5.10
N PHE A 141 6.34 -10.07 5.57
CA PHE A 141 7.11 -10.95 6.45
C PHE A 141 8.41 -11.42 5.80
N LEU A 142 8.32 -11.98 4.59
CA LEU A 142 9.48 -12.53 3.90
C LEU A 142 10.56 -11.46 3.71
N TRP A 143 10.17 -10.27 3.27
CA TRP A 143 11.10 -9.17 3.05
C TRP A 143 11.62 -8.58 4.35
N PHE A 144 10.77 -8.39 5.36
CA PHE A 144 11.20 -7.87 6.66
C PHE A 144 12.19 -8.82 7.32
N LYS A 145 11.88 -10.11 7.36
CA LYS A 145 12.76 -11.13 7.94
C LYS A 145 14.12 -11.19 7.24
N GLN A 146 14.14 -11.17 5.91
CA GLN A 146 15.37 -11.38 5.15
C GLN A 146 16.21 -10.10 4.95
N ARG A 147 15.59 -8.92 4.95
CA ARG A 147 16.20 -7.67 4.49
C ARG A 147 16.25 -6.58 5.55
N SER A 148 15.51 -6.72 6.64
CA SER A 148 15.61 -5.77 7.76
C SER A 148 16.76 -6.14 8.69
N LYS A 149 17.22 -5.15 9.46
CA LYS A 149 18.16 -5.37 10.56
C LYS A 149 17.52 -6.05 11.78
N PHE A 150 16.22 -6.36 11.72
CA PHE A 150 15.41 -6.95 12.80
C PHE A 150 14.98 -8.39 12.46
N GLY A 151 15.82 -9.12 11.74
CA GLY A 151 15.49 -10.36 11.02
C GLY A 151 15.16 -11.60 11.86
N GLU A 152 15.14 -11.53 13.19
CA GLU A 152 14.86 -12.68 14.06
C GLU A 152 13.36 -12.96 14.26
N ILE A 153 12.48 -12.19 13.63
CA ILE A 153 11.03 -12.37 13.76
C ILE A 153 10.55 -13.70 13.16
N VAL A 154 9.70 -14.41 13.90
CA VAL A 154 9.00 -15.61 13.41
C VAL A 154 7.61 -15.25 12.87
N TRP A 155 7.07 -16.12 12.02
CA TRP A 155 5.79 -15.88 11.35
C TRP A 155 4.65 -15.62 12.34
N LEU A 156 4.58 -16.39 13.42
CA LEU A 156 3.51 -16.25 14.43
C LEU A 156 3.53 -14.87 15.09
N ASP A 157 4.70 -14.32 15.36
CA ASP A 157 4.85 -13.00 15.99
C ASP A 157 4.49 -11.89 14.99
N TRP A 158 4.92 -12.04 13.72
CA TRP A 158 4.50 -11.15 12.64
C TRP A 158 2.98 -11.12 12.47
N CYS A 159 2.35 -12.30 12.49
CA CYS A 159 0.90 -12.45 12.40
C CYS A 159 0.14 -11.76 13.54
N LYS A 160 0.74 -11.70 14.73
CA LYS A 160 0.20 -11.01 15.92
C LYS A 160 0.66 -9.55 16.02
N PHE A 161 1.54 -9.13 15.11
CA PHE A 161 2.26 -7.86 15.10
C PHE A 161 2.96 -7.59 16.45
N VAL A 162 3.76 -8.55 16.89
CA VAL A 162 4.56 -8.49 18.12
C VAL A 162 6.04 -8.54 17.73
N PHE A 163 6.84 -7.67 18.34
CA PHE A 163 8.29 -7.62 18.18
C PHE A 163 8.91 -7.78 19.57
N MET A 164 9.80 -8.76 19.71
CA MET A 164 10.59 -8.99 20.94
C MET A 164 11.84 -8.12 20.95
#